data_AF-A0A9D7U9S7-F1
#
_entry.id   AF-A0A9D7U9S7-F1
#
_cell.length_a   1.000
_cell.length_b   1.000
_cell.length_c   1.000
_cell.angle_alpha   90.00
_cell.angle_beta   90.00
_cell.angle_gamma   90.00
#
_symmetry.space_group_name_H-M   'P 1'
#
loop_
_entity.id
_entity.type
_entity.pdbx_description
1 polymer ?
#
loop_
_entity_poly.entity_id
_entity_poly.type
_entity_poly.pdbx_seq_one_letter_code
_entity_poly.pdbx_strand_id
1 'polypeptide(L)'
;MSHDAAHDHAHEEDRVEDTIATRFLGIVVGILAIGGAVALQRTMGWHPVVGGVITGLLGMIMGALGTSVRGPIRAAVLGWAGGICFFTSIAMFFGLRFW
;
A
#
# COMPACT_ATOMS: atom_id res chain seq x y z
N MET A 1 13.91 47.36 -6.16
CA MET A 1 12.47 47.37 -5.86
C MET A 1 11.95 46.00 -6.25
N SER A 2 11.80 45.14 -5.23
CA SER A 2 11.23 43.78 -5.17
C SER A 2 10.96 43.01 -6.47
N HIS A 3 11.87 42.12 -6.86
CA HIS A 3 11.58 41.02 -7.80
C HIS A 3 11.79 39.61 -7.20
N ASP A 4 12.13 39.53 -5.90
CA ASP A 4 12.64 38.28 -5.31
C ASP A 4 11.75 37.67 -4.20
N ALA A 5 10.53 38.18 -4.00
CA ALA A 5 9.67 37.72 -2.89
C ALA A 5 8.56 36.72 -3.30
N ALA A 6 8.53 36.28 -4.56
CA ALA A 6 7.45 35.43 -5.09
C ALA A 6 7.85 33.96 -5.32
N HIS A 7 9.11 33.57 -5.08
CA HIS A 7 9.61 32.23 -5.38
C HIS A 7 9.84 31.31 -4.17
N ASP A 8 9.62 31.79 -2.94
CA ASP A 8 10.04 31.06 -1.73
C ASP A 8 8.93 30.21 -1.06
N HIS A 9 7.74 30.10 -1.66
CA HIS A 9 6.59 29.40 -1.08
C HIS A 9 6.03 28.24 -1.92
N ALA A 10 6.69 27.82 -3.00
CA ALA A 10 6.15 26.78 -3.91
C ALA A 10 6.80 25.39 -3.77
N HIS A 11 7.72 25.22 -2.81
CA HIS A 11 8.37 23.94 -2.51
C HIS A 11 8.19 23.53 -1.04
N GLU A 12 6.98 23.70 -0.49
CA GLU A 12 6.56 22.79 0.56
C GLU A 12 6.31 21.44 -0.13
N GLU A 13 7.39 20.66 -0.23
CA GLU A 13 7.35 19.26 -0.60
C GLU A 13 6.15 18.65 0.10
N ASP A 14 5.26 17.99 -0.66
CA ASP A 14 4.24 17.08 -0.17
C ASP A 14 4.95 15.98 0.64
N ARG A 15 5.34 16.33 1.87
CA ARG A 15 6.19 15.50 2.71
C ARG A 15 5.29 14.47 3.34
N VAL A 16 5.23 13.32 2.70
CA VAL A 16 4.62 12.12 3.27
C VAL A 16 5.18 11.96 4.69
N GLU A 17 4.29 12.01 5.67
CA GLU A 17 4.63 12.02 7.10
C GLU A 17 4.88 10.57 7.51
N ASP A 18 6.03 10.07 7.08
CA ASP A 18 6.44 8.68 7.25
C ASP A 18 7.07 8.48 8.63
N THR A 19 6.21 8.30 9.63
CA THR A 19 6.59 7.97 11.01
C THR A 19 6.57 6.46 11.25
N ILE A 20 7.24 6.00 12.31
CA ILE A 20 7.19 4.57 12.70
C ILE A 20 5.74 4.10 12.91
N ALA A 21 4.87 4.97 13.44
CA ALA A 21 3.46 4.65 13.66
C ALA A 21 2.69 4.46 12.34
N THR A 22 2.91 5.31 11.33
CA THR A 22 2.26 5.18 10.01
C THR A 22 2.75 3.96 9.25
N ARG A 23 4.03 3.61 9.38
CA ARG A 23 4.59 2.37 8.84
C ARG A 23 3.93 1.15 9.46
N PHE A 24 3.88 1.09 10.78
CA PHE A 24 3.27 -0.02 11.50
C PHE A 24 1.80 -0.16 11.16
N LEU A 25 1.05 0.95 11.12
CA LEU A 25 -0.36 0.94 10.73
C LEU A 25 -0.55 0.46 9.29
N GLY A 26 0.28 0.92 8.34
CA GLY A 26 0.27 0.43 6.96
C GLY A 26 0.56 -1.06 6.85
N ILE A 27 1.53 -1.56 7.63
CA ILE A 27 1.84 -3.01 7.72
C ILE A 27 0.64 -3.80 8.21
N VAL A 28 0.00 -3.35 9.30
CA VAL A 28 -1.17 -4.02 9.87
C VAL A 28 -2.32 -4.04 8.86
N VAL A 29 -2.60 -2.93 8.19
CA VAL A 29 -3.64 -2.85 7.14
C VAL A 29 -3.33 -3.80 5.99
N GLY A 30 -2.08 -3.85 5.53
CA GLY A 30 -1.63 -4.77 4.48
C GLY A 30 -1.81 -6.24 4.87
N ILE A 31 -1.42 -6.62 6.10
CA ILE A 31 -1.59 -7.99 6.61
C ILE A 31 -3.08 -8.37 6.70
N LEU A 32 -3.95 -7.47 7.18
CA LEU A 32 -5.39 -7.72 7.24
C LEU A 32 -6.00 -7.91 5.85
N ALA A 33 -5.58 -7.10 4.87
CA ALA A 33 -6.03 -7.24 3.49
C ALA A 33 -5.59 -8.57 2.87
N ILE A 34 -4.34 -8.99 3.12
CA ILE A 34 -3.82 -10.31 2.71
C ILE A 34 -4.62 -11.42 3.38
N GLY A 35 -4.85 -11.34 4.69
CA GLY A 35 -5.63 -12.32 5.44
C GLY A 35 -7.05 -12.47 4.87
N GLY A 36 -7.71 -11.35 4.54
CA GLY A 36 -9.02 -11.35 3.89
C GLY A 36 -9.00 -12.00 2.50
N ALA A 37 -8.01 -11.65 1.66
CA ALA A 37 -7.87 -12.22 0.32
C ALA A 37 -7.58 -13.73 0.35
N VAL A 38 -6.71 -14.18 1.27
CA VAL A 38 -6.41 -15.61 1.47
C VAL A 38 -7.61 -16.37 2.04
N ALA A 39 -8.32 -15.79 3.01
CA ALA A 39 -9.52 -16.39 3.55
C ALA A 39 -10.58 -16.58 2.46
N LEU A 40 -10.81 -15.55 1.63
CA LEU A 40 -11.72 -15.61 0.48
C LEU A 40 -11.29 -16.67 -0.54
N GLN A 41 -9.99 -16.74 -0.86
CA GLN A 41 -9.47 -17.75 -1.76
C GLN A 41 -9.70 -19.17 -1.20
N ARG A 42 -9.48 -19.38 0.10
CA ARG A 42 -9.68 -20.69 0.76
C ARG A 42 -11.15 -21.08 0.82
N THR A 43 -12.06 -20.15 1.11
CA THR A 43 -13.51 -20.46 1.17
C THR A 43 -14.10 -20.79 -0.19
N MET A 44 -13.61 -20.17 -1.26
CA MET A 44 -14.06 -20.46 -2.62
C MET A 44 -13.35 -21.63 -3.29
N GLY A 45 -12.36 -22.25 -2.63
CA GLY A 45 -11.59 -23.37 -3.19
C GLY A 45 -10.74 -22.97 -4.41
N TRP A 46 -10.40 -21.69 -4.54
CA TRP A 46 -9.69 -21.19 -5.71
C TRP A 46 -8.20 -21.59 -5.69
N HIS A 47 -7.64 -21.73 -6.89
CA HIS A 47 -6.22 -21.99 -7.07
C HIS A 47 -5.40 -20.86 -6.40
N PRO A 48 -4.28 -21.16 -5.71
CA PRO A 48 -3.44 -20.17 -5.01
C PRO A 48 -3.01 -18.97 -5.86
N VAL A 49 -2.84 -19.19 -7.16
CA VAL A 49 -2.54 -18.13 -8.14
C VAL A 49 -3.61 -17.05 -8.16
N VAL A 50 -4.89 -17.41 -8.04
CA VAL A 50 -6.01 -16.45 -8.03
C VAL A 50 -5.93 -15.57 -6.78
N GLY A 51 -5.60 -16.15 -5.62
CA GLY A 51 -5.37 -15.39 -4.38
C GLY A 51 -4.20 -14.42 -4.51
N GLY A 52 -3.10 -14.86 -5.15
CA GLY A 52 -1.98 -13.99 -5.49
C GLY A 52 -2.40 -12.80 -6.36
N VAL A 53 -3.06 -13.06 -7.50
CA VAL A 53 -3.53 -12.01 -8.43
C VAL A 53 -4.44 -10.98 -7.73
N ILE A 54 -5.41 -11.44 -6.93
CA ILE A 54 -6.32 -10.56 -6.19
C ILE A 54 -5.56 -9.69 -5.19
N THR A 55 -4.65 -10.29 -4.44
CA THR A 55 -3.83 -9.57 -3.45
C THR A 55 -2.91 -8.56 -4.13
N GLY A 56 -2.38 -8.88 -5.31
CA GLY A 56 -1.52 -7.99 -6.10
C GLY A 56 -2.28 -6.80 -6.66
N LEU A 57 -3.50 -7.02 -7.16
CA LEU A 57 -4.40 -5.95 -7.60
C LEU A 57 -4.79 -5.04 -6.42
N LEU A 58 -5.12 -5.62 -5.26
CA LEU A 58 -5.36 -4.87 -4.02
C LEU A 58 -4.16 -4.01 -3.63
N GLY A 59 -2.95 -4.56 -3.73
CA GLY A 59 -1.70 -3.84 -3.48
C GLY A 59 -1.51 -2.64 -4.41
N MET A 60 -1.73 -2.83 -5.72
CA MET A 60 -1.64 -1.75 -6.71
C MET A 60 -2.70 -0.67 -6.48
N ILE A 61 -3.94 -1.06 -6.18
CA ILE A 61 -5.04 -0.12 -5.88
C ILE A 61 -4.72 0.69 -4.63
N MET A 62 -4.29 0.04 -3.54
CA MET A 62 -3.93 0.75 -2.32
C MET A 62 -2.72 1.68 -2.52
N GLY A 63 -1.70 1.24 -3.26
CA GLY A 63 -0.56 2.08 -3.62
C GLY A 63 -0.97 3.31 -4.44
N ALA A 64 -1.81 3.14 -5.46
CA ALA A 64 -2.32 4.23 -6.29
C ALA A 64 -3.29 5.17 -5.54
N LEU A 65 -4.11 4.63 -4.63
CA LEU A 65 -4.93 5.45 -3.74
C LEU A 65 -4.05 6.26 -2.77
N GLY A 66 -2.92 5.71 -2.34
CA GLY A 66 -1.92 6.42 -1.54
C GLY A 66 -1.39 7.69 -2.21
N THR A 67 -1.32 7.74 -3.55
CA THR A 67 -0.90 8.95 -4.28
C THR A 67 -2.02 9.98 -4.47
N SER A 68 -3.27 9.62 -4.16
CA SER A 68 -4.46 10.44 -4.44
C SER A 68 -5.14 10.97 -3.17
N VAL A 69 -4.73 10.52 -1.98
CA VAL A 69 -5.32 10.94 -0.71
C VAL A 69 -4.75 12.28 -0.23
N ARG A 70 -5.64 13.21 0.12
CA ARG A 70 -5.26 14.45 0.80
C ARG A 70 -4.94 14.13 2.26
N GLY A 71 -3.66 14.01 2.58
CA GLY A 71 -3.17 13.77 3.93
C GLY A 71 -1.86 12.97 3.94
N PRO A 72 -0.74 13.55 4.41
CA PRO A 72 0.58 12.92 4.32
C PRO A 72 0.67 11.60 5.10
N ILE A 73 -0.05 11.49 6.22
CA ILE A 73 -0.19 10.27 7.02
C ILE A 73 -0.93 9.15 6.26
N ARG A 74 -2.02 9.49 5.57
CA ARG A 74 -2.84 8.50 4.85
C ARG A 74 -2.09 7.95 3.64
N ALA A 75 -1.37 8.82 2.93
CA ALA A 75 -0.50 8.44 1.82
C ALA A 75 0.56 7.41 2.25
N ALA A 76 1.22 7.65 3.40
CA ALA A 76 2.20 6.72 3.96
C ALA A 76 1.60 5.35 4.28
N VAL A 77 0.47 5.32 4.99
CA VAL A 77 -0.21 4.08 5.39
C VAL A 77 -0.63 3.24 4.18
N LEU A 78 -1.24 3.88 3.18
CA LEU A 78 -1.66 3.23 1.93
C LEU A 78 -0.48 2.74 1.09
N GLY A 79 0.62 3.48 1.05
CA GLY A 79 1.86 3.07 0.39
C GLY A 79 2.46 1.80 1.01
N TRP A 80 2.58 1.75 2.34
CA TRP A 80 3.08 0.57 3.05
C TRP A 80 2.14 -0.63 2.92
N ALA A 81 0.83 -0.43 3.08
CA ALA A 81 -0.17 -1.48 2.87
C ALA A 81 -0.11 -2.05 1.43
N GLY A 82 -0.06 -1.15 0.44
CA GLY A 82 0.02 -1.51 -0.97
C GLY A 82 1.29 -2.31 -1.30
N GLY A 83 2.44 -1.85 -0.82
CA GLY A 83 3.72 -2.53 -1.02
C GLY A 83 3.72 -3.96 -0.46
N ILE A 84 3.22 -4.14 0.77
CA ILE A 84 3.19 -5.45 1.42
C ILE A 84 2.24 -6.41 0.71
N CYS A 85 1.06 -5.95 0.29
CA CYS A 85 0.15 -6.74 -0.52
C CYS A 85 0.78 -7.14 -1.86
N PHE A 86 1.51 -6.23 -2.51
CA PHE A 86 2.17 -6.50 -3.78
C PHE A 86 3.31 -7.55 -3.65
N PHE A 87 4.20 -7.40 -2.67
CA PHE A 87 5.26 -8.39 -2.43
C PHE A 87 4.71 -9.74 -1.99
N THR A 88 3.66 -9.75 -1.18
CA THR A 88 3.01 -11.00 -0.75
C THR A 88 2.32 -11.69 -1.92
N SER A 89 1.70 -10.92 -2.83
CA SER A 89 1.15 -11.46 -4.09
C SER A 89 2.21 -12.16 -4.92
N ILE A 90 3.39 -11.55 -5.08
CA ILE A 90 4.51 -12.17 -5.80
C ILE A 90 4.92 -13.48 -5.13
N ALA A 91 5.07 -13.49 -3.81
CA ALA A 91 5.40 -14.71 -3.06
C ALA A 91 4.34 -15.80 -3.22
N MET A 92 3.06 -15.45 -3.13
CA MET A 92 1.94 -16.39 -3.37
C MET A 92 1.91 -16.91 -4.80
N PHE A 93 2.22 -16.06 -5.78
CA PHE A 93 2.27 -16.43 -7.19
C PHE A 93 3.37 -17.45 -7.48
N PHE A 94 4.55 -17.29 -6.88
CA PHE A 94 5.64 -18.27 -6.95
C PHE A 94 5.37 -19.56 -6.15
N GLY A 95 4.22 -19.66 -5.48
CA GLY A 95 3.87 -20.84 -4.71
C GLY A 95 4.72 -21.01 -3.45
N LEU A 96 5.36 -19.94 -2.94
CA LEU A 96 5.85 -19.90 -1.56
C LEU A 96 4.62 -20.00 -0.67
N ARG A 97 4.26 -21.24 -0.39
CA ARG A 97 3.11 -21.62 0.41
C ARG A 97 3.42 -21.16 1.82
N PHE A 98 2.91 -19.99 2.19
CA PHE A 98 2.79 -19.59 3.59
C PHE A 98 1.90 -20.64 4.25
N TRP A 99 2.56 -21.60 4.89
CA TRP A 99 1.96 -22.78 5.48
C TRP A 99 1.24 -22.40 6.75
#